data_AF-A0A3D5YEC8-F1
#
_entry.id   AF-A0A3D5YEC8-F1
#
_cell.length_a   1.000
_cell.length_b   1.000
_cell.length_c   1.000
_cell.angle_alpha   90.00
_cell.angle_beta   90.00
_cell.angle_gamma   90.00
#
_symmetry.space_group_name_H-M   'P 1'
#
loop_
_entity.id
_entity.type
_entity.pdbx_description
1 polymer ?
#
loop_
_entity_poly.entity_id
_entity_poly.type
_entity_poly.pdbx_seq_one_letter_code
_entity_poly.pdbx_strand_id
1 'polypeptide(L)' 'METNLLITLQNYGFSEKEAKVYLTVLELGTSIASTIARRSEIKRVTVYTILDDLKRK' A
#
# COMPACT_ATOMS: atom_id res chain seq x y z
N MET A 1 -0.76 -14.68 -8.60
CA MET A 1 -1.95 -14.17 -7.87
C MET A 1 -1.77 -12.70 -7.47
N GLU A 2 -0.64 -12.30 -6.88
CA GLU A 2 -0.38 -10.89 -6.52
C GLU A 2 -0.49 -9.90 -7.69
N THR A 3 0.02 -10.24 -8.88
CA THR A 3 -0.04 -9.37 -10.06
C THR A 3 -1.48 -9.01 -10.44
N ASN A 4 -2.43 -9.91 -10.20
CA ASN A 4 -3.83 -9.69 -10.56
C ASN A 4 -4.51 -8.70 -9.61
N LEU A 5 -4.20 -8.76 -8.32
CA LEU A 5 -4.71 -7.82 -7.32
C LEU A 5 -4.12 -6.42 -7.50
N LEU A 6 -2.83 -6.34 -7.86
CA LEU A 6 -2.18 -5.07 -8.18
C LEU A 6 -2.87 -4.35 -9.34
N ILE A 7 -3.08 -5.06 -10.46
CA ILE A 7 -3.78 -4.51 -11.63
C ILE A 7 -5.22 -4.15 -11.29
N THR A 8 -5.90 -4.98 -10.50
CA THR A 8 -7.28 -4.71 -10.05
C THR A 8 -7.36 -3.38 -9.31
N LEU A 9 -6.48 -3.15 -8.32
CA LEU A 9 -6.44 -1.88 -7.58
C LEU A 9 -6.09 -0.69 -8.48
N GLN A 10 -5.20 -0.88 -9.46
CA GLN A 10 -4.89 0.16 -10.43
C GLN A 10 -6.10 0.55 -11.29
N ASN A 11 -6.92 -0.42 -11.69
CA ASN A 11 -8.18 -0.15 -12.41
C ASN A 11 -9.21 0.59 -11.54
N TYR A 12 -9.14 0.44 -10.21
CA TYR A 12 -9.91 1.24 -9.26
C TYR A 12 -9.30 2.63 -8.97
N GLY A 13 -8.24 3.02 -9.70
CA GLY A 13 -7.64 4.36 -9.60
C GLY A 13 -6.56 4.49 -8.52
N PHE A 14 -6.00 3.37 -8.04
CA PHE A 14 -4.84 3.39 -7.16
C PHE A 14 -3.57 3.49 -8.02
N SER A 15 -2.61 4.30 -7.61
CA SER A 15 -1.25 4.20 -8.13
C SER A 15 -0.63 2.86 -7.75
N GLU A 16 0.42 2.45 -8.47
CA GLU A 16 1.18 1.23 -8.15
C GLU A 16 1.67 1.21 -6.69
N LYS A 17 2.10 2.37 -6.18
CA LYS A 17 2.59 2.50 -4.79
C LYS A 17 1.45 2.39 -3.78
N GLU A 18 0.31 3.03 -4.04
CA GLU A 18 -0.88 2.87 -3.19
C GLU A 18 -1.34 1.41 -3.15
N ALA A 19 -1.39 0.74 -4.30
CA ALA A 19 -1.77 -0.67 -4.38
C ALA A 19 -0.80 -1.58 -3.58
N LYS A 20 0.52 -1.36 -3.71
CA LYS A 20 1.53 -2.11 -2.93
C LYS A 20 1.37 -1.89 -1.42
N VAL A 21 1.20 -0.64 -0.99
CA VAL A 21 1.01 -0.32 0.44
C VAL A 21 -0.31 -0.92 0.96
N TYR A 22 -1.40 -0.78 0.21
CA TYR A 22 -2.71 -1.33 0.57
C TYR A 22 -2.65 -2.84 0.78
N LEU A 23 -2.08 -3.58 -0.18
CA LEU A 23 -1.93 -5.04 -0.08
C LEU A 23 -1.00 -5.44 1.07
N THR A 24 0.10 -4.69 1.28
CA THR A 24 1.02 -4.94 2.39
C THR A 24 0.32 -4.78 3.74
N VAL A 25 -0.50 -3.74 3.91
CA VAL A 25 -1.29 -3.54 5.14
C VAL A 25 -2.31 -4.65 5.31
N LEU A 26 -2.96 -5.09 4.23
CA LEU A 26 -3.93 -6.17 4.27
C LEU A 26 -3.29 -7.52 4.67
N GLU A 27 -2.07 -7.79 4.19
CA GLU A 27 -1.30 -8.99 4.54
C GLU A 27 -0.80 -8.95 6.00
N LEU A 28 -0.31 -7.81 6.46
CA LEU A 28 0.29 -7.66 7.80
C LEU A 28 -0.74 -7.42 8.91
N GLY A 29 -1.92 -6.91 8.57
CA GLY A 29 -2.87 -6.36 9.53
C GLY A 29 -2.36 -5.07 10.19
N THR A 30 -2.71 -4.85 11.46
CA THR A 30 -2.23 -3.68 12.22
C THR A 30 -0.71 -3.77 12.41
N SER A 31 0.02 -2.85 11.78
CA SER A 31 1.47 -2.80 11.85
C SER A 31 1.99 -1.37 11.87
N ILE A 32 3.23 -1.20 12.32
CA ILE A 32 3.90 0.10 12.33
C ILE A 32 4.33 0.51 10.92
N ALA A 33 4.28 1.81 10.63
CA ALA A 33 4.57 2.34 9.30
C ALA A 33 5.97 1.98 8.76
N SER A 34 6.96 1.80 9.64
CA SER A 34 8.31 1.34 9.25
C SER A 34 8.33 -0.12 8.75
N THR A 35 7.51 -0.99 9.35
CA THR A 35 7.37 -2.38 8.91
C THR A 35 6.67 -2.44 7.55
N ILE A 36 5.59 -1.66 7.38
CA ILE A 36 4.88 -1.53 6.10
C ILE A 36 5.85 -1.03 5.02
N ALA A 37 6.59 0.05 5.30
CA ALA A 37 7.59 0.60 4.37
C ALA A 37 8.65 -0.42 3.94
N ARG A 38 9.16 -1.22 4.89
CA ARG A 38 10.14 -2.27 4.59
C ARG A 38 9.53 -3.40 3.75
N ARG A 39 8.30 -3.82 4.07
CA ARG A 39 7.64 -4.96 3.41
C ARG A 39 7.10 -4.59 2.03
N SER A 40 6.66 -3.36 1.83
CA SER A 40 6.18 -2.83 0.56
C SER A 40 7.31 -2.25 -0.32
N GLU A 41 8.55 -2.24 0.17
CA GLU A 41 9.72 -1.65 -0.50
C GLU A 41 9.54 -0.18 -0.90
N ILE A 42 8.85 0.61 -0.07
CA ILE A 42 8.57 2.03 -0.31
C ILE A 42 9.15 2.85 0.84
N LYS A 43 9.72 4.03 0.52
CA LYS A 43 10.27 4.94 1.53
C LYS A 43 9.21 5.29 2.57
N ARG A 44 9.61 5.26 3.85
CA ARG A 44 8.71 5.52 4.99
C ARG A 44 7.95 6.84 4.88
N VAL A 45 8.59 7.91 4.39
CA VAL A 45 7.93 9.21 4.17
C VAL A 45 6.77 9.08 3.18
N THR A 46 6.98 8.37 2.07
CA THR A 46 5.93 8.12 1.07
C THR A 46 4.84 7.22 1.61
N VAL A 47 5.17 6.21 2.44
CA VAL A 47 4.18 5.36 3.11
C VAL A 47 3.27 6.18 4.02
N TYR A 48 3.78 7.17 4.75
CA TYR A 48 2.92 8.04 5.56
C TYR A 48 1.90 8.80 4.71
N THR A 49 2.33 9.43 3.62
CA THR A 49 1.44 10.12 2.69
C THR A 49 0.41 9.16 2.11
N ILE A 50 0.83 8.00 1.62
CA ILE A 50 -0.06 6.99 1.04
C ILE A 50 -1.07 6.47 2.07
N LEU A 51 -0.66 6.17 3.29
CA LEU A 51 -1.59 5.70 4.33
C LEU A 51 -2.64 6.76 4.67
N ASP A 52 -2.26 8.03 4.63
CA ASP A 52 -3.18 9.14 4.85
C ASP A 52 -4.14 9.32 3.67
N ASP A 53 -3.64 9.21 2.43
CA ASP A 53 -4.45 9.22 1.20
C ASP A 53 -5.45 8.06 1.18
N LEU A 54 -5.01 6.84 1.52
CA LEU A 54 -5.82 5.63 1.57
C LEU A 54 -6.94 5.70 2.61
N LYS A 55 -6.72 6.40 3.74
CA LYS A 55 -7.76 6.61 4.76
C LYS A 55 -8.88 7.55 4.30
N ARG A 56 -8.61 8.40 3.31
CA ARG A 56 -9.57 9.39 2.79
C ARG A 56 -10.38 8.90 1.59
N LYS A 57 -9.95 7.80 0.97
CA LYS A 57 -10.68 7.11 -0.12
C LYS A 57 -11.75 6.19 0.47
#